data_AF-A0A7S3AX39-F1
#
_entry.id   AF-A0A7S3AX39-F1
#
_cell.length_a   1.000
_cell.length_b   1.000
_cell.length_c   1.000
_cell.angle_alpha   90.00
_cell.angle_beta   90.00
_cell.angle_gamma   90.00
#
_symmetry.space_group_name_H-M   'P 1'
#
loop_
_entity.id
_entity.type
_entity.pdbx_description
1 polymer ?
#
loop_
_entity_poly.entity_id
_entity_poly.type
_entity_poly.pdbx_seq_one_letter_code
_entity_poly.pdbx_strand_id
1 'polypeptide(L)'
;GFHRFMLSILAAPLALLIAPSLPHSRQARVSSGRGSVVLSDICTEENVRAALSAFKQEARSMFGCHEEAARIGISGDIQLESIDGPFVTVDLSGRFWHQRRTVLTNAEAYVRHRIPEVVEVSVADEQDLLDVVYDEETGSLIDDRRCESAFGHRTV
;
A
#
# COMPACT_ATOMS: atom_id res chain seq x y z
N GLY A 1 30.96 29.73 42.82
CA GLY A 1 30.25 30.73 42.00
C GLY A 1 28.87 30.22 41.72
N PHE A 2 27.89 30.71 42.49
CA PHE A 2 26.47 30.45 42.33
C PHE A 2 25.92 31.39 41.26
N HIS A 3 25.21 30.88 40.27
CA HIS A 3 24.26 31.67 39.47
C HIS A 3 22.92 30.94 39.42
N ARG A 4 22.08 31.29 40.40
CA ARG A 4 20.63 31.08 40.40
C ARG A 4 20.04 32.20 39.55
N PHE A 5 19.26 31.87 38.52
CA PHE A 5 18.28 32.81 37.97
C PHE A 5 17.11 32.06 37.35
N MET A 6 15.98 32.74 37.43
CA MET A 6 14.67 32.46 36.83
C MET A 6 13.70 31.59 37.62
N LEU A 7 12.43 31.95 37.71
CA LEU A 7 11.74 33.25 37.68
C LEU A 7 10.28 32.94 38.05
N SER A 8 9.70 33.80 38.88
CA SER A 8 8.30 34.20 38.92
C SER A 8 7.17 33.18 38.71
N ILE A 9 6.52 32.91 39.84
CA ILE A 9 5.11 32.59 40.00
C ILE A 9 4.26 33.64 39.26
N LEU A 10 3.36 33.22 38.37
CA LEU A 10 2.23 34.04 37.94
C LEU A 10 0.93 33.25 38.13
N ALA A 11 0.14 33.74 39.07
CA ALA A 11 -1.24 33.35 39.29
C ALA A 11 -2.11 33.82 38.12
N ALA A 12 -3.12 33.02 37.76
CA ALA A 12 -4.21 33.45 36.89
C ALA A 12 -5.56 33.15 37.57
N PRO A 13 -6.57 34.01 37.36
CA PRO A 13 -7.67 34.21 38.30
C PRO A 13 -8.91 33.35 38.04
N LEU A 14 -9.69 33.25 39.11
CA LEU A 14 -11.04 32.72 39.24
C LEU A 14 -12.07 33.65 38.55
N ALA A 15 -12.90 33.15 37.63
CA ALA A 15 -14.22 33.70 37.26
C ALA A 15 -14.98 32.63 36.44
N LEU A 16 -15.93 31.88 37.01
CA LEU A 16 -17.36 32.18 37.26
C LEU A 16 -18.27 32.03 36.00
N LEU A 17 -19.38 31.27 36.19
CA LEU A 17 -20.70 31.30 35.51
C LEU A 17 -21.16 30.04 34.74
N ILE A 18 -21.82 29.15 35.49
CA ILE A 18 -23.20 28.65 35.33
C ILE A 18 -23.80 28.57 33.89
N ALA A 19 -24.16 27.37 33.43
CA ALA A 19 -25.47 27.06 32.82
C ALA A 19 -25.72 25.53 32.67
N PRO A 20 -26.97 25.05 32.79
CA PRO A 20 -27.33 23.63 32.85
C PRO A 20 -27.77 23.02 31.49
N SER A 21 -27.49 21.72 31.35
CA SER A 21 -28.21 20.66 30.61
C SER A 21 -28.94 20.99 29.28
N LEU A 22 -28.41 20.44 28.17
CA LEU A 22 -29.17 20.10 26.96
C LEU A 22 -29.32 18.57 26.84
N PRO A 23 -30.52 18.06 26.47
CA PRO A 23 -30.75 16.63 26.28
C PRO A 23 -30.47 16.16 24.84
N HIS A 24 -30.02 14.92 24.76
CA HIS A 24 -30.19 13.95 23.66
C HIS A 24 -30.17 14.50 22.23
N SER A 25 -28.99 14.44 21.61
CA SER A 25 -28.89 14.20 20.17
C SER A 25 -27.75 13.24 19.91
N ARG A 26 -28.15 11.96 19.96
CA ARG A 26 -27.63 10.79 19.23
C ARG A 26 -26.37 11.08 18.39
N GLN A 27 -25.22 11.17 19.04
CA GLN A 27 -23.95 11.02 18.35
C GLN A 27 -23.75 9.53 18.12
N ALA A 28 -24.13 9.06 16.93
CA ALA A 28 -23.49 7.90 16.36
C ALA A 28 -22.00 8.26 16.25
N ARG A 29 -21.20 7.82 17.23
CA ARG A 29 -19.77 7.63 16.99
C ARG A 29 -19.70 6.63 15.85
N VAL A 30 -19.42 7.12 14.65
CA VAL A 30 -18.76 6.30 13.65
C VAL A 30 -17.39 6.02 14.24
N SER A 31 -17.31 4.89 14.93
CA SER A 31 -16.06 4.22 15.21
C SER A 31 -15.40 4.02 13.85
N SER A 32 -14.39 4.84 13.54
CA SER A 32 -13.42 4.54 12.49
C SER A 32 -12.59 3.35 12.99
N GLY A 33 -13.24 2.19 13.01
CA GLY A 33 -12.62 0.91 13.24
C GLY A 33 -11.94 0.55 11.96
N ARG A 34 -10.60 0.65 11.97
CA ARG A 34 -9.71 -0.03 11.05
C ARG A 34 -9.84 -1.55 11.29
N GLY A 35 -11.02 -2.08 11.01
CA GLY A 35 -11.31 -3.49 11.05
C GLY A 35 -11.01 -4.04 9.67
N SER A 36 -10.09 -5.00 9.59
CA SER A 36 -10.04 -5.93 8.47
C SER A 36 -11.38 -6.66 8.46
N VAL A 37 -12.36 -6.08 7.78
CA VAL A 37 -13.59 -6.79 7.44
C VAL A 37 -13.13 -7.78 6.38
N VAL A 38 -13.13 -9.07 6.73
CA VAL A 38 -13.20 -10.13 5.74
C VAL A 38 -14.52 -9.91 5.00
N LEU A 39 -14.47 -9.03 4.00
CA LEU A 39 -15.54 -8.86 3.04
C LEU A 39 -15.46 -10.12 2.20
N SER A 40 -16.36 -11.07 2.45
CA SER A 40 -16.55 -12.25 1.61
C SER A 40 -17.15 -11.80 0.27
N ASP A 41 -16.38 -11.01 -0.47
CA ASP A 41 -16.79 -10.49 -1.76
C ASP A 41 -16.83 -11.66 -2.75
N ILE A 42 -17.87 -11.68 -3.59
CA ILE A 42 -17.98 -12.62 -4.70
C ILE A 42 -16.88 -12.35 -5.72
N CYS A 43 -16.39 -13.39 -6.41
CA CYS A 43 -15.40 -13.23 -7.47
C CYS A 43 -16.00 -12.54 -8.70
N THR A 44 -16.00 -11.20 -8.68
CA THR A 44 -16.43 -10.35 -9.81
C THR A 44 -15.32 -9.38 -10.16
N GLU A 45 -15.35 -8.91 -11.41
CA GLU A 45 -14.38 -7.96 -11.95
C GLU A 45 -14.28 -6.67 -11.12
N GLU A 46 -15.42 -6.14 -10.68
CA GLU A 46 -15.48 -4.96 -9.82
C GLU A 46 -14.81 -5.19 -8.46
N ASN A 47 -15.11 -6.32 -7.82
CA ASN A 47 -14.57 -6.66 -6.50
C ASN A 47 -13.07 -6.92 -6.55
N VAL A 48 -12.59 -7.63 -7.59
CA VAL A 48 -11.16 -7.86 -7.78
C VAL A 48 -10.43 -6.54 -8.04
N ARG A 49 -10.97 -5.64 -8.87
CA ARG A 49 -10.39 -4.30 -9.06
C ARG A 49 -10.37 -3.49 -7.77
N ALA A 50 -11.43 -3.56 -6.97
CA ALA A 50 -11.48 -2.90 -5.67
C ALA A 50 -10.45 -3.48 -4.69
N ALA A 51 -10.27 -4.81 -4.68
CA ALA A 51 -9.26 -5.49 -3.89
C ALA A 51 -7.84 -5.08 -4.30
N LEU A 52 -7.53 -5.06 -5.60
CA LEU A 52 -6.24 -4.62 -6.11
C LEU A 52 -5.97 -3.13 -5.81
N SER A 53 -6.99 -2.28 -5.93
CA SER A 53 -6.88 -0.86 -5.57
C SER A 53 -6.60 -0.67 -4.07
N ALA A 54 -7.29 -1.42 -3.22
CA ALA A 54 -7.04 -1.41 -1.78
C ALA A 54 -5.65 -1.97 -1.45
N PHE A 55 -5.21 -3.04 -2.13
CA PHE A 55 -3.87 -3.59 -2.00
C PHE A 55 -2.81 -2.53 -2.28
N LYS A 56 -2.94 -1.75 -3.36
CA LYS A 56 -2.04 -0.62 -3.67
C LYS A 56 -2.00 0.42 -2.54
N GLN A 57 -3.16 0.71 -1.96
CA GLN A 57 -3.27 1.69 -0.87
C GLN A 57 -2.74 1.18 0.48
N GLU A 58 -2.73 -0.13 0.71
CA GLU A 58 -2.22 -0.73 1.94
C GLU A 58 -0.73 -1.06 1.84
N ALA A 59 -0.28 -1.54 0.67
CA ALA A 59 1.11 -1.87 0.35
C ALA A 59 1.84 -0.70 -0.34
N ARG A 60 1.59 0.56 0.08
CA ARG A 60 2.11 1.79 -0.58
C ARG A 60 3.62 1.80 -0.79
N SER A 61 4.37 1.18 0.12
CA SER A 61 5.82 1.08 0.03
C SER A 61 6.29 0.25 -1.15
N MET A 62 5.48 -0.69 -1.66
CA MET A 62 5.81 -1.53 -2.81
C MET A 62 5.58 -0.83 -4.15
N PHE A 63 4.55 0.03 -4.22
CA PHE A 63 4.05 0.67 -5.45
C PHE A 63 4.49 2.14 -5.62
N GLY A 64 5.29 2.67 -4.69
CA GLY A 64 5.78 4.05 -4.81
C GLY A 64 4.73 5.13 -4.55
N CYS A 65 3.61 4.80 -3.89
CA CYS A 65 2.49 5.73 -3.67
C CYS A 65 2.77 6.87 -2.68
N HIS A 66 4.02 7.08 -2.25
CA HIS A 66 4.45 8.23 -1.46
C HIS A 66 5.37 9.12 -2.31
N GLU A 67 5.25 10.44 -2.14
CA GLU A 67 5.99 11.44 -2.94
C GLU A 67 7.50 11.16 -2.98
N GLU A 68 8.09 10.73 -1.86
CA GLU A 68 9.51 10.39 -1.77
C GLU A 68 9.88 9.13 -2.59
N ALA A 69 8.97 8.15 -2.65
CA ALA A 69 9.16 6.90 -3.38
C ALA A 69 9.04 7.10 -4.90
N ALA A 70 8.10 7.95 -5.34
CA ALA A 70 8.00 8.37 -6.74
C ALA A 70 9.24 9.17 -7.18
N ARG A 71 9.79 10.01 -6.29
CA ARG A 71 11.00 10.81 -6.55
C ARG A 71 12.26 9.98 -6.75
N ILE A 72 12.32 8.77 -6.21
CA ILE A 72 13.44 7.84 -6.39
C ILE A 72 13.19 6.80 -7.49
N GLY A 73 12.11 6.96 -8.27
CA GLY A 73 11.83 6.16 -9.47
C GLY A 73 11.01 4.89 -9.24
N ILE A 74 10.30 4.77 -8.12
CA ILE A 74 9.33 3.67 -7.89
C ILE A 74 8.00 4.09 -8.54
N SER A 75 7.59 3.34 -9.56
CA SER A 75 6.38 3.61 -10.35
C SER A 75 5.54 2.35 -10.59
N GLY A 76 5.77 1.31 -9.78
CA GLY A 76 5.08 0.03 -9.90
C GLY A 76 3.56 0.21 -9.85
N ASP A 77 2.84 -0.48 -10.73
CA ASP A 77 1.38 -0.54 -10.72
C ASP A 77 0.92 -1.98 -11.00
N ILE A 78 -0.26 -2.31 -10.46
CA ILE A 78 -0.95 -3.58 -10.72
C ILE A 78 -2.37 -3.29 -11.19
N GLN A 79 -2.76 -3.95 -12.27
CA GLN A 79 -4.08 -3.82 -12.89
C GLN A 79 -4.67 -5.19 -13.17
N LEU A 80 -6.01 -5.24 -13.17
CA LEU A 80 -6.72 -6.44 -13.59
C LEU A 80 -6.74 -6.49 -15.12
N GLU A 81 -6.31 -7.61 -15.70
CA GLU A 81 -6.38 -7.87 -17.13
C GLU A 81 -7.61 -8.70 -17.50
N SER A 82 -7.78 -9.87 -16.87
CA SER A 82 -8.91 -10.79 -17.13
C SER A 82 -9.28 -11.60 -15.89
N ILE A 83 -10.50 -12.12 -15.89
CA ILE A 83 -10.98 -13.11 -14.90
C ILE A 83 -11.61 -14.28 -15.65
N ASP A 84 -11.10 -15.47 -15.35
CA ASP A 84 -11.59 -16.74 -15.88
C ASP A 84 -12.05 -17.62 -14.69
N GLY A 85 -13.26 -17.35 -14.21
CA GLY A 85 -13.82 -18.04 -13.04
C GLY A 85 -13.01 -17.76 -11.77
N PRO A 86 -12.37 -18.77 -11.14
CA PRO A 86 -11.54 -18.57 -9.94
C PRO A 86 -10.10 -18.13 -10.25
N PHE A 87 -9.74 -17.98 -11.53
CA PHE A 87 -8.41 -17.56 -11.97
C PHE A 87 -8.43 -16.07 -12.34
N VAL A 88 -7.48 -15.32 -11.81
CA VAL A 88 -7.37 -13.87 -12.02
C VAL A 88 -6.03 -13.58 -12.70
N THR A 89 -6.09 -12.95 -13.87
CA THR A 89 -4.89 -12.50 -14.58
C THR A 89 -4.68 -11.01 -14.34
N VAL A 90 -3.48 -10.64 -13.90
CA VAL A 90 -3.09 -9.25 -13.61
C VAL A 90 -1.94 -8.81 -14.49
N ASP A 91 -1.94 -7.52 -14.83
CA ASP A 91 -0.80 -6.84 -15.42
C ASP A 91 0.03 -6.19 -14.31
N LEU A 92 1.34 -6.40 -14.37
CA LEU A 92 2.31 -5.66 -13.57
C LEU A 92 3.01 -4.67 -14.51
N SER A 93 3.07 -3.40 -14.12
CA SER A 93 3.76 -2.37 -14.89
C SER A 93 4.63 -1.48 -14.00
N GLY A 94 5.53 -0.70 -14.62
CA GLY A 94 6.41 0.21 -13.89
C GLY A 94 7.56 -0.48 -13.14
N ARG A 95 8.18 0.28 -12.23
CA ARG A 95 9.38 -0.14 -11.47
C ARG A 95 9.01 -0.41 -10.01
N PHE A 96 9.30 -1.62 -9.55
CA PHE A 96 9.04 -2.03 -8.18
C PHE A 96 10.31 -1.95 -7.33
N TRP A 97 10.14 -1.68 -6.04
CA TRP A 97 11.21 -1.80 -5.06
C TRP A 97 11.51 -3.27 -4.72
N HIS A 98 10.49 -4.10 -4.73
CA HIS A 98 10.59 -5.54 -4.52
C HIS A 98 10.63 -6.28 -5.86
N GLN A 99 11.08 -7.53 -5.83
CA GLN A 99 10.99 -8.42 -6.98
C GLN A 99 9.53 -8.55 -7.43
N ARG A 100 9.27 -8.48 -8.74
CA ARG A 100 7.90 -8.58 -9.30
C ARG A 100 7.17 -9.84 -8.86
N ARG A 101 7.90 -10.95 -8.73
CA ARG A 101 7.39 -12.21 -8.18
C ARG A 101 6.89 -12.08 -6.74
N THR A 102 7.62 -11.35 -5.90
CA THR A 102 7.20 -11.06 -4.52
C THR A 102 5.96 -10.17 -4.49
N VAL A 103 5.86 -9.20 -5.42
CA VAL A 103 4.66 -8.35 -5.55
C VAL A 103 3.44 -9.19 -5.92
N LEU A 104 3.58 -10.11 -6.88
CA LEU A 104 2.49 -11.02 -7.27
C LEU A 104 2.05 -11.91 -6.10
N THR A 105 2.98 -12.54 -5.38
CA THR A 105 2.63 -13.38 -4.21
C THR A 105 1.90 -12.60 -3.12
N ASN A 106 2.28 -11.34 -2.87
CA ASN A 106 1.56 -10.51 -1.92
C ASN A 106 0.18 -10.10 -2.43
N ALA A 107 0.04 -9.82 -3.73
CA ALA A 107 -1.24 -9.54 -4.36
C ALA A 107 -2.17 -10.77 -4.26
N GLU A 108 -1.67 -11.96 -4.56
CA GLU A 108 -2.40 -13.22 -4.45
C GLU A 108 -2.91 -13.45 -3.03
N ALA A 109 -2.01 -13.36 -2.04
CA ALA A 109 -2.38 -13.52 -0.63
C ALA A 109 -3.44 -12.50 -0.18
N TYR A 110 -3.33 -11.26 -0.65
CA TYR A 110 -4.28 -10.20 -0.32
C TYR A 110 -5.64 -10.41 -0.98
N VAL A 111 -5.66 -10.71 -2.28
CA VAL A 111 -6.90 -10.97 -3.03
C VAL A 111 -7.60 -12.19 -2.44
N ARG A 112 -6.88 -13.28 -2.16
CA ARG A 112 -7.47 -14.49 -1.56
C ARG A 112 -7.98 -14.28 -0.13
N HIS A 113 -7.36 -13.38 0.63
CA HIS A 113 -7.85 -13.01 1.96
C HIS A 113 -9.21 -12.31 1.91
N ARG A 114 -9.47 -11.51 0.86
CA ARG A 114 -10.76 -10.85 0.64
C ARG A 114 -11.75 -11.74 -0.12
N ILE A 115 -11.32 -12.32 -1.22
CA ILE A 115 -12.13 -13.12 -2.14
C ILE A 115 -11.63 -14.57 -2.06
N PRO A 116 -12.10 -15.37 -1.09
CA PRO A 116 -11.61 -16.74 -0.89
C PRO A 116 -11.98 -17.70 -2.03
N GLU A 117 -12.88 -17.29 -2.94
CA GLU A 117 -13.21 -18.01 -4.18
C GLU A 117 -12.06 -17.99 -5.20
N VAL A 118 -11.17 -16.99 -5.13
CA VAL A 118 -9.99 -16.91 -6.01
C VAL A 118 -9.02 -18.03 -5.63
N VAL A 119 -8.67 -18.85 -6.62
CA VAL A 119 -7.74 -19.96 -6.46
C VAL A 119 -6.31 -19.51 -6.75
N GLU A 120 -6.14 -18.70 -7.79
CA GLU A 120 -4.83 -18.29 -8.30
C GLU A 120 -4.88 -16.87 -8.88
N VAL A 121 -3.80 -16.11 -8.64
CA VAL A 121 -3.54 -14.83 -9.30
C VAL A 121 -2.22 -14.95 -10.07
N SER A 122 -2.28 -14.79 -11.38
CA SER A 122 -1.13 -14.95 -12.28
C SER A 122 -1.00 -13.76 -13.23
N VAL A 123 0.13 -13.69 -13.94
CA VAL A 123 0.34 -12.74 -15.05
C VAL A 123 0.16 -13.46 -16.38
N ALA A 124 -0.16 -12.73 -17.45
CA ALA A 124 -0.32 -13.33 -18.78
C ALA A 124 0.97 -13.96 -19.31
N ASP A 125 2.13 -13.35 -19.04
CA ASP A 125 3.44 -13.83 -19.48
C ASP A 125 4.41 -13.93 -18.30
N GLU A 126 5.10 -15.07 -18.17
CA GLU A 126 6.05 -15.29 -17.07
C GLU A 126 7.25 -14.33 -17.12
N GLN A 127 7.59 -13.79 -18.30
CA GLN A 127 8.66 -12.80 -18.43
C GLN A 127 8.30 -11.48 -17.73
N ASP A 128 7.02 -11.20 -17.51
CA ASP A 128 6.59 -10.05 -16.73
C ASP A 128 6.87 -10.18 -15.23
N LEU A 129 7.29 -11.36 -14.77
CA LEU A 129 7.83 -11.56 -13.42
C LEU A 129 9.33 -11.34 -13.34
N LEU A 130 10.02 -11.18 -14.47
CA LEU A 130 11.45 -10.91 -14.49
C LEU A 130 11.71 -9.44 -14.14
N ASP A 131 12.60 -9.24 -13.18
CA ASP A 131 13.07 -7.91 -12.79
C ASP A 131 14.08 -7.35 -13.79
N VAL A 132 14.81 -8.23 -14.48
CA VAL A 132 15.84 -7.90 -15.46
C VAL A 132 15.65 -8.81 -16.67
N VAL A 133 15.55 -8.20 -17.85
CA VAL A 133 15.36 -8.89 -19.12
C VAL A 133 16.67 -8.83 -19.90
N TYR A 134 17.15 -10.00 -20.30
CA TYR A 134 18.34 -10.16 -21.12
C TYR A 134 17.95 -10.67 -22.50
N ASP A 135 18.73 -10.27 -23.50
CA ASP A 135 18.66 -10.85 -24.82
C ASP A 135 19.24 -12.25 -24.79
N GLU A 136 18.45 -13.26 -25.17
CA GLU A 136 18.85 -14.66 -25.07
C GLU A 136 20.00 -15.02 -26.03
N GLU A 137 20.11 -14.33 -27.17
CA GLU A 137 21.12 -14.60 -28.19
C GLU A 137 22.48 -13.97 -27.85
N THR A 138 22.46 -12.73 -27.37
CA THR A 138 23.66 -11.92 -27.13
C THR A 138 24.07 -11.85 -25.65
N GLY A 139 23.18 -12.20 -24.73
CA GLY A 139 23.36 -12.02 -23.28
C GLY A 139 23.37 -10.54 -22.84
N SER A 140 23.00 -9.62 -23.73
CA SER A 140 22.98 -8.18 -23.44
C SER A 140 21.79 -7.81 -22.57
N LEU A 141 21.94 -6.81 -21.70
CA LEU A 141 20.82 -6.26 -20.91
C LEU A 141 19.86 -5.51 -21.85
N ILE A 142 18.61 -5.99 -21.95
CA ILE A 142 17.54 -5.32 -22.71
C ILE A 142 16.84 -4.30 -21.83
N ASP A 143 16.41 -4.71 -20.63
CA ASP A 143 15.58 -3.90 -19.75
C ASP A 143 15.83 -4.25 -18.29
N ASP A 144 16.08 -3.25 -17.45
CA ASP A 144 16.12 -3.40 -15.99
C ASP A 144 14.90 -2.70 -15.43
N ARG A 145 13.97 -3.46 -14.84
CA ARG A 145 12.70 -2.99 -14.29
C ARG A 145 12.78 -2.72 -12.78
N ARG A 146 13.95 -2.88 -12.18
CA ARG A 146 14.17 -2.57 -10.76
C ARG A 146 14.28 -1.07 -10.58
N CYS A 147 13.98 -0.61 -9.37
CA CYS A 147 14.25 0.76 -8.98
C CYS A 147 15.76 0.92 -8.66
N GLU A 148 16.45 1.91 -9.25
CA GLU A 148 17.90 2.14 -9.06
C GLU A 148 18.29 2.32 -7.58
N SER A 149 17.41 2.96 -6.81
CA SER A 149 17.64 3.23 -5.38
C SER A 149 17.53 1.99 -4.49
N ALA A 150 16.96 0.88 -4.98
CA ALA A 150 16.93 -0.39 -4.24
C ALA A 150 18.32 -1.03 -4.07
N PHE A 151 19.31 -0.60 -4.87
CA PHE A 151 20.68 -1.13 -4.85
C PHE A 151 21.73 -0.13 -4.32
N GLY A 152 21.29 1.02 -3.78
CA GLY A 152 22.16 2.13 -3.41
C GLY A 152 22.99 2.00 -2.12
N HIS A 153 23.00 0.87 -1.43
CA HIS A 153 23.92 0.66 -0.28
C HIS A 153 24.61 -0.70 -0.32
N ARG A 154 25.57 -0.84 -1.24
CA ARG A 154 26.79 -1.61 -0.94
C ARG A 154 27.98 -0.67 -1.11
N THR A 155 28.26 0.09 -0.05
CA THR A 155 29.51 0.83 0.08
C THR A 155 30.57 -0.15 0.59
N VAL A 156 31.71 -0.14 -0.11
CA VAL A 156 32.99 -0.88 0.06
C VAL A 156 33.02 -2.38 -0.27
#